data_AF-M1B323-F1
#
_entry.id   AF-M1B323-F1
#
_cell.length_a   1.000
_cell.length_b   1.000
_cell.length_c   1.000
_cell.angle_alpha   90.00
_cell.angle_beta   90.00
_cell.angle_gamma   90.00
#
_symmetry.space_group_name_H-M   'P 1'
#
loop_
_entity.id
_entity.type
_entity.pdbx_description
1 polymer ?
#
loop_
_entity_poly.entity_id
_entity_poly.type
_entity_poly.pdbx_seq_one_letter_code
_entity_poly.pdbx_strand_id
1 'polypeptide(L)' 'MIYKGCIYLIVRVRDVESETPSLEWVPVVREFLEVFSDDLPDIPPEREINFGIDLLPDTQLISIPPYRMAPAELKELED' A
#
# COMPACT_ATOMS: atom_id res chain seq x y z
N MET A 1 -8.07 -26.37 7.57
CA MET A 1 -9.03 -25.32 8.00
C MET A 1 -8.33 -24.46 9.04
N ILE A 2 -7.80 -23.30 8.62
CA ILE A 2 -7.16 -22.33 9.50
C ILE A 2 -8.03 -21.08 9.45
N TYR A 3 -8.54 -20.67 10.62
CA TYR A 3 -9.54 -19.64 10.76
C TYR A 3 -8.87 -18.28 11.02
N LYS A 4 -9.36 -17.26 10.30
CA LYS A 4 -9.20 -15.80 10.53
C LYS A 4 -7.80 -15.22 10.32
N GLY A 5 -7.71 -14.32 9.32
CA GLY A 5 -6.56 -13.43 9.15
C GLY A 5 -6.49 -12.42 10.29
N CYS A 6 -5.32 -12.32 10.92
CA CYS A 6 -5.00 -11.32 11.94
C CYS A 6 -4.38 -10.10 11.26
N ILE A 7 -4.83 -8.89 11.64
CA ILE A 7 -4.20 -7.64 11.24
C ILE A 7 -3.02 -7.41 12.18
N TYR A 8 -1.80 -7.40 11.64
CA TYR A 8 -0.60 -7.02 12.37
C TYR A 8 -0.27 -5.55 12.06
N LEU A 9 -0.07 -4.75 13.10
CA LEU A 9 0.41 -3.37 13.00
C LEU A 9 1.79 -3.34 13.66
N ILE A 10 2.83 -2.99 12.90
CA ILE A 10 4.18 -2.81 13.41
C ILE A 10 4.32 -1.34 13.80
N VAL A 11 4.45 -1.06 15.09
CA VAL A 11 4.71 0.29 15.63
C VAL A 11 6.18 0.37 16.01
N ARG A 12 6.94 1.24 15.32
CA ARG A 12 8.35 1.52 15.65
C ARG A 12 8.43 2.84 16.41
N VAL A 13 8.73 2.78 17.70
CA VAL A 13 9.10 3.96 18.50
C VAL A 13 10.54 4.33 18.15
N ARG A 14 10.79 5.58 17.76
CA ARG A 14 12.13 6.10 17.49
C ARG A 14 12.56 7.03 18.62
N ASP A 15 13.79 6.87 19.07
CA ASP A 15 14.47 7.88 19.87
C ASP A 15 15.10 8.90 18.91
N VAL A 16 14.84 10.19 19.13
CA VAL A 16 15.23 11.28 18.21
C VAL A 16 16.75 11.51 18.22
N GLU A 17 17.44 11.06 19.27
CA GLU A 17 18.88 11.26 19.47
C GLU A 17 19.74 10.10 18.94
N SER A 18 19.14 8.97 18.56
CA SER A 18 19.85 7.79 18.04
C SER A 18 19.74 7.67 16.53
N GLU A 19 20.85 7.33 15.84
CA GLU A 19 20.81 6.92 14.43
C GLU A 19 19.81 5.78 14.26
N THR A 20 18.88 5.92 13.31
CA THR A 20 17.86 4.90 13.08
C THR A 20 18.52 3.60 12.61
N PRO A 21 18.45 2.49 13.37
CA PRO A 21 18.96 1.22 12.89
C PRO A 21 18.18 0.81 11.64
N SER A 22 18.88 0.29 10.62
CA SER A 22 18.25 -0.17 9.37
C SER A 22 17.09 -1.13 9.66
N LEU A 23 16.05 -1.08 8.83
CA LEU A 23 14.87 -1.94 9.01
C LEU A 23 15.25 -3.42 8.98
N GLU A 24 16.34 -3.75 8.28
CA GLU A 24 16.98 -5.06 8.12
C GLU A 24 17.46 -5.71 9.44
N TRP A 25 17.57 -4.95 10.53
CA TRP A 25 17.90 -5.48 11.85
C TRP A 25 16.68 -6.07 12.56
N VAL A 26 15.48 -5.80 12.07
CA VAL A 26 14.26 -6.43 12.57
C VAL A 26 14.20 -7.85 11.98
N PRO A 27 14.20 -8.92 12.82
CA PRO A 27 14.27 -10.30 12.32
C PRO A 27 13.22 -10.64 11.27
N VAL A 28 11.97 -10.21 11.46
CA VAL A 28 10.90 -10.43 10.48
C VAL A 28 11.14 -9.71 9.15
N VAL A 29 11.70 -8.49 9.17
CA VAL A 29 12.00 -7.76 7.92
C VAL A 29 13.13 -8.46 7.17
N ARG A 30 14.16 -8.92 7.90
CA ARG A 30 15.27 -9.68 7.33
C ARG A 30 14.82 -10.98 6.68
N GLU A 31 13.84 -11.66 7.27
CA GLU A 31 13.25 -12.88 6.71
C GLU A 31 12.42 -12.62 5.44
N PHE A 32 11.89 -11.41 5.27
CA PHE A 32 11.00 -11.03 4.16
C PHE A 32 11.48 -9.79 3.39
N LEU A 33 12.79 -9.68 3.13
CA LEU A 33 13.38 -8.50 2.46
C LEU A 33 12.75 -8.21 1.09
N GLU A 34 12.35 -9.25 0.35
CA GLU A 34 11.67 -9.11 -0.95
C GLU A 34 10.33 -8.35 -0.83
N VAL A 35 9.59 -8.58 0.26
CA VAL A 35 8.29 -7.93 0.53
C VAL A 35 8.47 -6.50 1.05
N PHE A 36 9.61 -6.21 1.69
CA PHE A 36 9.96 -4.90 2.25
C PHE A 36 11.07 -4.21 1.45
N SER A 37 11.14 -4.46 0.15
CA SER A 37 12.07 -3.79 -0.75
C SER A 37 11.77 -2.29 -0.78
N ASP A 38 12.80 -1.46 -0.95
CA ASP A 38 12.63 0.00 -1.09
C ASP A 38 11.82 0.35 -2.36
N ASP A 39 11.88 -0.52 -3.38
CA ASP A 39 11.11 -0.43 -4.61
C ASP A 39 9.83 -1.28 -4.52
N LEU A 40 8.69 -0.68 -4.87
CA LEU A 40 7.43 -1.41 -5.07
C LEU A 40 7.34 -1.89 -6.51
N PRO A 41 6.77 -3.09 -6.78
CA PRO A 41 6.50 -3.49 -8.15
C PRO A 41 5.44 -2.56 -8.77
N ASP A 42 5.74 -1.98 -9.94
CA ASP A 42 4.85 -1.05 -10.67
C ASP A 42 3.49 -1.67 -10.98
N ILE A 43 3.47 -2.98 -11.19
CA ILE A 43 2.29 -3.75 -11.52
C ILE A 43 2.05 -4.74 -10.37
N PRO A 44 0.82 -4.83 -9.85
CA PRO A 44 0.49 -5.89 -8.91
C PRO A 44 0.85 -7.25 -9.52
N PRO A 45 1.52 -8.14 -8.76
CA PRO A 45 1.84 -9.47 -9.25
C PRO A 45 0.56 -10.17 -9.73
N GLU A 46 0.69 -11.06 -10.72
CA GLU A 46 -0.44 -11.83 -11.23
C GLU A 46 -1.12 -12.57 -10.08
N ARG A 47 -2.41 -12.29 -9.89
CA ARG A 47 -3.21 -12.91 -8.83
C ARG A 47 -4.01 -14.04 -9.45
N GLU A 48 -4.05 -15.19 -8.79
CA GLU A 48 -4.88 -16.33 -9.21
C GLU A 48 -6.39 -16.02 -9.18
N ILE A 49 -6.79 -14.93 -8.50
CA ILE A 49 -8.17 -14.49 -8.38
C ILE A 49 -8.40 -13.15 -9.08
N ASN A 50 -9.51 -13.08 -9.82
CA ASN A 50 -10.00 -11.84 -10.40
C ASN A 50 -10.79 -11.03 -9.35
N PHE A 51 -10.59 -9.72 -9.32
CA PHE A 51 -11.37 -8.82 -8.49
C PHE A 51 -12.63 -8.41 -9.25
N GLY A 52 -13.80 -8.86 -8.77
CA GLY A 52 -15.09 -8.35 -9.21
C GLY A 52 -15.51 -7.14 -8.38
N ILE A 53 -16.11 -6.15 -9.03
CA ILE A 53 -16.82 -5.06 -8.34
C ILE A 53 -18.31 -5.40 -8.42
N ASP A 54 -18.85 -5.99 -7.36
CA ASP A 54 -20.27 -6.29 -7.27
C ASP A 54 -21.03 -5.03 -6.86
N LEU A 55 -22.03 -4.67 -7.66
CA LEU A 55 -22.91 -3.54 -7.37
C LEU A 55 -24.24 -4.07 -6.84
N LEU A 56 -24.85 -3.33 -5.90
CA LEU A 56 -26.22 -3.60 -5.50
C LEU A 56 -27.16 -3.39 -6.71
N PRO A 57 -28.26 -4.16 -6.82
CA PRO A 57 -29.30 -3.89 -7.80
C PRO A 57 -29.68 -2.41 -7.78
N ASP A 58 -29.83 -1.80 -8.96
CA ASP A 58 -30.15 -0.38 -9.18
C ASP A 58 -29.02 0.63 -8.90
N THR A 59 -27.80 0.18 -8.60
CA THR A 59 -26.64 1.08 -8.50
C THR A 59 -26.21 1.55 -9.89
N GLN A 60 -26.22 2.87 -10.11
CA GLN A 60 -25.65 3.47 -11.32
C GLN A 60 -24.21 3.91 -11.11
N LEU A 61 -23.43 3.92 -12.19
CA LEU A 61 -22.09 4.48 -12.17
C LEU A 61 -22.15 5.98 -11.90
N ILE A 62 -21.18 6.48 -11.12
CA ILE A 62 -21.06 7.89 -10.80
C ILE A 62 -20.01 8.55 -11.69
N SER A 63 -20.33 9.75 -12.18
CA SER A 63 -19.39 10.61 -12.91
C SER A 63 -19.36 11.97 -12.22
N ILE A 64 -18.27 12.25 -11.51
CA ILE A 64 -18.02 13.52 -10.81
C ILE A 64 -16.92 14.25 -11.57
N PRO A 65 -17.04 15.58 -11.83
CA PRO A 65 -15.93 16.33 -12.41
C PRO A 65 -14.71 16.27 -11.48
N PRO A 66 -13.49 16.25 -12.04
CA PRO A 66 -12.27 16.29 -11.23
C PRO A 66 -12.22 17.59 -10.41
N TYR A 67 -11.62 17.51 -9.23
CA TYR A 67 -11.34 18.71 -8.43
C TYR A 67 -10.38 19.63 -9.17
N ARG A 68 -10.52 20.94 -8.92
CA ARG A 68 -9.57 21.93 -9.43
C ARG A 68 -8.25 21.78 -8.67
N MET A 69 -7.19 21.43 -9.39
CA MET A 69 -5.83 21.34 -8.88
C MET A 69 -4.96 22.47 -9.44
N ALA A 70 -3.98 22.90 -8.67
CA ALA A 70 -2.98 23.86 -9.12
C ALA A 70 -2.02 23.20 -10.15
N PRO A 71 -1.33 23.98 -11.00
CA PRO A 71 -0.37 23.42 -11.95
C PRO A 71 0.76 22.59 -11.32
N ALA A 72 1.16 22.92 -10.09
CA ALA A 72 2.17 22.15 -9.36
C ALA A 72 1.66 20.75 -8.97
N GLU A 73 0.42 20.65 -8.48
CA GLU A 73 -0.20 19.38 -8.09
C GLU A 73 -0.44 18.49 -9.32
N LEU A 74 -0.83 19.07 -10.45
CA LEU A 74 -0.99 18.32 -11.70
C LEU A 74 0.33 17.74 -12.20
N LYS A 75 1.44 18.44 -11.96
CA LYS A 75 2.78 17.95 -12.32
C LYS A 75 3.17 16.73 -11.48
N GLU A 76 2.83 16.73 -10.18
CA GLU A 76 3.10 15.60 -9.29
C GLU A 76 2.32 14.33 -9.65
N LEU A 77 1.18 14.45 -10.35
CA LEU A 77 0.38 13.31 -10.81
C LEU A 77 0.85 12.70 -12.15
N GLU A 78 1.75 13.38 -12.86
CA GLU A 78 2.30 12.89 -14.14
C GLU A 78 3.50 11.95 -13.93
N ASP A 79 4.12 12.00 -12.74
CA ASP A 79 5.34 11.27 -12.38
C ASP A 79 5.11 9.80 -11.98
#